data_AF-A0A226BWK7-F1
#
_entry.id   AF-A0A226BWK7-F1
#
_cell.length_a   1.000
_cell.length_b   1.000
_cell.length_c   1.000
_cell.angle_alpha   90.00
_cell.angle_beta   90.00
_cell.angle_gamma   90.00
#
_symmetry.space_group_name_H-M   'P 1'
#
loop_
_entity.id
_entity.type
_entity.pdbx_description
1 polymer ?
#
loop_
_entity_poly.entity_id
_entity_poly.type
_entity_poly.pdbx_seq_one_letter_code
_entity_poly.pdbx_strand_id
1 'polypeptide(L)'
;MAKSIVTVDGKGRVTIPKKVRKELDIEEGGAFFLNYDKKGVLQLTKAVEDNPLVALKEYSEKEYKTGGTRNFREYIKEREQG
;
A
#
# COMPACT_ATOMS: atom_id res chain seq x y z
N MET A 1 18.67 1.42 -5.69
CA MET A 1 18.10 0.38 -4.81
C MET A 1 19.21 -0.20 -3.96
N ALA A 2 19.09 -0.15 -2.64
CA ALA A 2 20.01 -0.86 -1.74
C ALA A 2 19.52 -2.30 -1.56
N LYS A 3 20.44 -3.27 -1.56
CA LYS A 3 20.15 -4.70 -1.36
C LYS A 3 20.88 -5.17 -0.10
N SER A 4 20.18 -5.90 0.77
CA SER A 4 20.77 -6.57 1.93
C SER A 4 20.26 -7.99 2.01
N ILE A 5 21.11 -8.92 2.45
CA ILE A 5 20.73 -10.31 2.71
C ILE A 5 20.36 -10.41 4.19
N VAL A 6 19.23 -11.01 4.47
CA VAL A 6 18.72 -11.30 5.81
C VAL A 6 18.32 -12.77 5.88
N THR A 7 18.41 -13.36 7.07
CA THR A 7 18.03 -14.76 7.30
C THR A 7 16.76 -14.82 8.15
N VAL A 8 16.06 -15.95 8.02
CA VAL A 8 14.89 -16.28 8.84
C VAL A 8 15.38 -17.03 10.07
N ASP A 9 14.94 -16.62 11.26
CA ASP A 9 15.27 -17.32 12.49
C ASP A 9 14.41 -18.59 12.71
N GLY A 10 14.68 -19.35 13.76
CA GLY A 10 13.92 -20.57 14.09
C GLY A 10 12.44 -20.35 14.42
N LYS A 11 11.98 -19.10 14.52
CA LYS A 11 10.59 -18.72 14.76
C LYS A 11 9.93 -18.13 13.50
N GLY A 12 10.60 -18.17 12.35
CA GLY A 12 10.06 -17.63 11.10
C GLY A 12 10.19 -16.11 10.97
N ARG A 13 10.98 -15.43 11.80
CA ARG A 13 11.08 -13.96 11.82
C ARG A 13 12.22 -13.50 10.94
N VAL A 14 12.01 -12.35 10.29
CA VAL A 14 13.07 -11.62 9.58
C VAL A 14 13.34 -10.31 10.32
N THR A 15 14.59 -10.08 10.67
CA THR A 15 14.99 -8.82 11.33
C THR A 15 15.26 -7.75 10.29
N ILE A 16 14.52 -6.63 10.33
CA ILE A 16 14.80 -5.47 9.50
C ILE A 16 16.05 -4.76 10.04
N PRO A 17 17.14 -4.60 9.25
CA PRO A 17 18.36 -3.96 9.73
C PRO A 17 18.14 -2.53 10.24
N LYS A 18 18.89 -2.12 11.28
CA LYS A 18 18.75 -0.79 11.92
C LYS A 18 18.79 0.37 10.93
N LYS A 19 19.65 0.30 9.91
CA LYS A 19 19.75 1.31 8.85
C LYS A 19 18.43 1.47 8.08
N VAL A 20 17.86 0.35 7.63
CA VAL A 20 16.58 0.32 6.89
C VAL A 20 15.44 0.83 7.77
N ARG A 21 15.41 0.45 9.06
CA ARG A 21 14.39 0.96 10.00
C ARG A 21 14.45 2.48 10.14
N LYS A 22 15.64 3.07 10.24
CA LYS A 22 15.80 4.53 10.30
C LYS A 22 15.38 5.23 9.01
N GLU A 23 15.76 4.67 7.87
CA GLU A 23 15.43 5.25 6.55
C GLU A 23 13.92 5.22 6.26
N LEU A 24 13.21 4.22 6.77
CA LEU A 24 11.77 4.03 6.57
C LEU A 24 10.91 4.44 7.78
N ASP A 25 11.53 5.05 8.79
CA ASP A 25 10.86 5.49 10.04
C ASP A 25 10.02 4.36 10.66
N ILE A 26 10.65 3.20 10.87
CA ILE A 26 10.00 2.01 11.43
C ILE A 26 10.30 1.95 12.92
N GLU A 27 9.27 2.19 13.71
CA GLU A 27 9.30 2.09 15.16
C GLU A 27 8.85 0.72 15.67
N GLU A 28 9.16 0.44 16.94
CA GLU A 28 8.67 -0.76 17.61
C GLU A 28 7.15 -0.73 17.72
N GLY A 29 6.49 -1.86 17.45
CA GLY A 29 5.03 -1.95 17.40
C GLY A 29 4.40 -1.45 16.09
N GLY A 30 5.18 -0.94 15.13
CA GLY A 30 4.67 -0.52 13.82
C GLY A 30 4.01 -1.67 13.04
N ALA A 31 2.81 -1.41 12.49
CA ALA A 31 2.04 -2.38 11.74
C ALA A 31 2.38 -2.37 10.23
N PHE A 32 2.34 -3.54 9.59
CA PHE A 32 2.60 -3.70 8.16
C PHE A 32 1.59 -4.64 7.53
N PHE A 33 1.17 -4.32 6.30
CA PHE A 33 0.55 -5.29 5.41
C PHE A 33 1.62 -6.21 4.82
N LEU A 34 1.34 -7.52 4.84
CA LEU A 34 2.18 -8.56 4.25
C LEU A 34 1.49 -9.09 2.99
N ASN A 35 2.05 -8.79 1.83
CA ASN A 35 1.62 -9.37 0.55
C ASN A 35 2.66 -10.37 0.06
N TYR A 36 2.22 -11.47 -0.54
CA TYR A 36 3.11 -12.46 -1.12
C TYR A 36 2.54 -13.04 -2.42
N ASP A 37 3.41 -13.55 -3.27
CA ASP A 37 3.03 -14.28 -4.48
C ASP A 37 3.70 -15.66 -4.56
N LYS A 38 3.23 -16.48 -5.51
CA LYS A 38 3.81 -17.82 -5.77
C LYS A 38 5.19 -17.78 -6.43
N LYS A 39 5.70 -16.60 -6.80
CA LYS A 39 7.03 -16.41 -7.41
C LYS A 39 8.10 -16.15 -6.35
N GLY A 40 7.75 -16.18 -5.07
CA GLY A 40 8.67 -16.00 -3.95
C GLY A 40 8.93 -14.54 -3.60
N VAL A 41 8.06 -13.62 -4.03
CA VAL A 41 8.13 -12.22 -3.64
C VAL A 41 7.33 -12.03 -2.35
N LEU A 42 7.95 -11.42 -1.34
CA LEU A 42 7.33 -10.98 -0.11
C LEU A 42 7.46 -9.46 -0.02
N GLN A 43 6.34 -8.76 0.14
CA GLN A 43 6.28 -7.31 0.22
C GLN A 43 5.66 -6.88 1.54
N LEU A 44 6.36 -5.99 2.25
CA LEU A 44 5.88 -5.33 3.46
C LEU A 44 5.56 -3.86 3.15
N THR A 45 4.39 -3.40 3.55
CA THR A 45 3.95 -2.00 3.38
C THR A 45 3.46 -1.46 4.72
N LYS A 46 3.95 -0.30 5.18
CA LYS A 46 3.50 0.31 6.46
C LYS A 46 1.98 0.48 6.43
N ALA A 47 1.31 -0.01 7.47
CA ALA A 47 -0.11 0.19 7.68
C ALA A 47 -0.32 1.53 8.39
N VAL A 48 -0.11 2.63 7.65
CA VAL A 48 -0.32 4.00 8.15
C VAL A 48 -1.77 4.37 7.88
N GLU A 49 -2.49 4.86 8.88
CA GLU A 49 -3.84 5.43 8.70
C GLU A 49 -3.77 6.67 7.78
N ASP A 50 -2.72 7.50 7.91
CA ASP A 50 -2.42 8.64 7.04
C ASP A 50 -1.74 8.26 5.71
N ASN A 51 -1.83 7.00 5.29
CA ASN A 51 -1.34 6.61 3.96
C ASN A 51 -2.21 7.32 2.90
N PRO A 52 -1.64 8.03 1.91
CA PRO A 52 -2.41 8.64 0.83
C PRO A 52 -3.36 7.66 0.14
N LEU A 53 -3.04 6.37 0.09
CA LEU A 53 -3.90 5.32 -0.45
C LEU A 53 -5.11 5.02 0.44
N VAL A 54 -4.95 5.09 1.76
CA VAL A 54 -6.06 4.94 2.72
C VAL A 54 -6.99 6.15 2.60
N ALA A 55 -6.42 7.36 2.62
CA ALA A 55 -7.19 8.60 2.40
C ALA A 55 -7.89 8.62 1.03
N LEU A 56 -7.22 8.19 -0.04
CA LEU A 56 -7.81 8.09 -1.39
C LEU A 56 -8.93 7.04 -1.45
N LYS A 57 -8.77 5.91 -0.75
CA LYS A 57 -9.80 4.87 -0.68
C LYS A 57 -11.04 5.39 0.04
N GLU A 58 -10.87 5.98 1.22
CA GLU A 58 -11.97 6.57 2.00
C GLU A 58 -12.69 7.68 1.23
N TYR A 59 -11.94 8.58 0.60
CA TYR A 59 -12.48 9.62 -0.27
C TYR A 59 -13.29 9.03 -1.43
N SER A 60 -12.72 8.05 -2.14
CA SER A 60 -13.35 7.43 -3.31
C SER A 60 -14.63 6.67 -2.94
N GLU A 61 -14.65 5.96 -1.80
CA GLU A 61 -15.84 5.29 -1.28
C GLU A 61 -16.93 6.29 -0.88
N LYS A 62 -16.54 7.42 -0.28
CA LYS A 62 -17.47 8.50 0.07
C LYS A 62 -18.12 9.10 -1.17
N GLU A 63 -17.32 9.50 -2.16
CA GLU A 63 -17.82 10.09 -3.42
C GLU A 63 -18.73 9.11 -4.17
N TYR A 64 -18.44 7.81 -4.15
CA TYR A 64 -19.32 6.81 -4.76
C TYR A 64 -20.69 6.75 -4.06
N LYS A 65 -20.69 6.71 -2.72
CA LYS A 65 -21.93 6.63 -1.91
C LYS A 65 -22.77 7.90 -2.00
N THR A 66 -22.16 9.06 -2.15
CA THR A 66 -22.86 10.35 -2.26
C THR A 66 -23.29 10.69 -3.69
N GLY A 67 -22.97 9.83 -4.68
CA GLY A 67 -23.28 10.08 -6.09
C GLY A 67 -22.35 11.10 -6.77
N GLY A 68 -21.22 11.44 -6.14
CA GLY A 68 -20.18 12.30 -6.71
C GLY A 68 -19.30 11.60 -7.77
N THR A 69 -19.46 10.29 -7.96
CA THR A 69 -18.75 9.55 -9.02
C THR A 69 -19.51 9.57 -10.34
N ARG A 70 -18.77 9.62 -11.46
CA ARG A 70 -19.32 9.51 -12.81
C ARG A 70 -18.81 8.27 -13.52
N ASN A 71 -19.68 7.61 -14.29
CA ASN A 71 -19.26 6.48 -15.11
C ASN A 71 -18.33 6.95 -16.24
N PHE A 72 -17.16 6.32 -16.35
CA PHE A 72 -16.15 6.69 -17.33
C PHE A 72 -16.62 6.52 -18.78
N ARG A 73 -17.40 5.47 -19.09
CA ARG A 73 -17.90 5.22 -20.45
C ARG A 73 -18.96 6.23 -20.85
N GLU A 74 -19.81 6.64 -19.91
CA GLU A 74 -20.82 7.68 -20.14
C GLU A 74 -20.14 9.04 -20.34
N TYR A 75 -19.12 9.35 -19.53
CA TYR A 75 -18.31 10.56 -19.68
C TYR A 75 -17.66 10.67 -21.08
N ILE A 76 -17.07 9.58 -21.58
CA ILE A 76 -16.46 9.57 -22.92
C ILE A 76 -17.52 9.78 -24.01
N LYS A 77 -18.67 9.09 -23.93
CA LYS A 77 -19.74 9.24 -24.92
C LYS A 77 -20.25 10.68 -25.03
N GLU A 78 -20.37 11.39 -23.92
CA GLU A 78 -20.77 12.81 -23.93
C GLU A 78 -19.69 13.73 -24.54
N ARG A 79 -18.41 13.38 -24.41
CA ARG A 79 -17.29 14.17 -24.95
C ARG A 79 -17.02 13.92 -26.43
N GLU A 80 -17.39 12.75 -26.95
CA GLU A 80 -17.24 12.41 -28.38
C GLU A 80 -18.42 12.90 -29.24
N GLN A 81 -19.52 13.34 -28.61
CA GLN A 81 -20.74 13.82 -29.28
C GLN A 81 -20.86 15.35 -29.33
N GLY A 82 -19.88 16.11 -28.83
CA GLY A 82 -19.81 17.57 -28.88
C GLY A 82 -18.52 18.04 -29.54
#